data_AF-A0A5B9PAK1-F1
#
_entry.id   AF-A0A5B9PAK1-F1
#
_cell.length_a   1.000
_cell.length_b   1.000
_cell.length_c   1.000
_cell.angle_alpha   90.00
_cell.angle_beta   90.00
_cell.angle_gamma   90.00
#
_symmetry.space_group_name_H-M   'P 1'
#
loop_
_entity.id
_entity.type
_entity.pdbx_description
1 polymer ?
#
loop_
_entity_poly.entity_id
_entity_poly.type
_entity_poly.pdbx_seq_one_letter_code
_entity_poly.pdbx_strand_id
1 'polypeptide(L)'
;MARTRIPLSSAEEEARDLREKLELSTAEIGLTVRTTNCLEEKGIFTVKDLLNTTRSELLSISNFGEKTLEEVYKSLAAIGFQRKTREVKPR
;
A
#
# COMPACT_ATOMS: atom_id res chain seq x y z
N MET A 1 28.22 10.53 -29.84
CA MET A 1 27.45 9.58 -29.03
C MET A 1 27.02 10.28 -27.75
N ALA A 2 25.78 10.77 -27.70
CA ALA A 2 25.28 11.48 -26.52
C ALA A 2 25.06 10.47 -25.39
N ARG A 3 25.93 10.51 -24.38
CA ARG A 3 25.62 9.92 -23.08
C ARG A 3 24.51 10.79 -22.49
N THR A 4 23.27 10.33 -22.61
CA THR A 4 22.14 10.97 -21.93
C THR A 4 22.36 10.83 -20.42
N ARG A 5 23.12 11.77 -19.85
CA ARG A 5 23.13 12.03 -18.41
C ARG A 5 21.81 12.71 -18.11
N ILE A 6 20.74 11.92 -18.07
CA ILE A 6 19.51 12.34 -17.44
C ILE A 6 19.89 12.40 -15.95
N PRO A 7 19.94 13.58 -15.32
CA PRO A 7 19.94 13.60 -13.87
C PRO A 7 18.61 12.96 -13.47
N LEU A 8 18.68 11.82 -12.77
CA LEU A 8 17.51 11.27 -12.09
C LEU A 8 16.97 12.42 -11.24
N SER A 9 15.83 12.98 -11.66
CA SER A 9 15.21 14.06 -10.92
C SER A 9 14.91 13.54 -9.52
N SER A 10 15.01 14.37 -8.47
CA SER A 10 14.69 13.98 -7.09
C SER A 10 13.37 13.18 -7.00
N ALA A 11 12.39 13.53 -7.84
CA ALA A 11 11.12 12.83 -7.96
C ALA A 11 11.20 11.36 -8.45
N GLU A 12 12.18 11.01 -9.29
CA GLU A 12 12.41 9.62 -9.74
C GLU A 12 13.10 8.79 -8.65
N GLU A 13 13.96 9.40 -7.84
CA GLU A 13 14.59 8.74 -6.69
C GLU A 13 13.53 8.43 -5.63
N GLU A 14 12.71 9.42 -5.27
CA GLU A 14 11.56 9.25 -4.36
C GLU A 14 10.56 8.20 -4.87
N ALA A 15 10.35 8.11 -6.18
CA ALA A 15 9.49 7.09 -6.79
C ALA A 15 10.10 5.68 -6.71
N ARG A 16 11.42 5.55 -6.76
CA ARG A 16 12.13 4.27 -6.55
C ARG A 16 12.05 3.84 -5.09
N ASP A 17 12.31 4.75 -4.16
CA ASP A 17 12.14 4.49 -2.72
C ASP A 17 10.70 4.07 -2.39
N LEU A 18 9.70 4.75 -2.97
CA LEU A 18 8.31 4.32 -2.85
C LEU A 18 8.10 2.92 -3.45
N ARG A 19 8.64 2.64 -4.64
CA ARG A 19 8.52 1.31 -5.28
C ARG A 19 9.10 0.20 -4.41
N GLU A 20 10.24 0.42 -3.79
CA GLU A 20 10.83 -0.57 -2.88
C GLU A 20 9.92 -0.77 -1.66
N LYS A 21 9.37 0.32 -1.12
CA LYS A 21 8.39 0.29 -0.03
C LYS A 21 7.05 -0.36 -0.40
N LEU A 22 6.67 -0.41 -1.68
CA LEU A 22 5.47 -1.11 -2.18
C LEU A 22 5.64 -2.64 -2.14
N GLU A 23 6.88 -3.10 -2.27
CA GLU A 23 7.22 -4.52 -2.24
C GLU A 23 7.35 -5.06 -0.81
N LEU A 24 7.41 -4.16 0.18
CA LEU A 24 7.34 -4.53 1.60
C LEU A 24 6.07 -5.30 1.90
N SER A 25 6.22 -6.28 2.80
CA SER A 25 5.11 -7.13 3.20
C SER A 25 4.21 -6.43 4.22
N THR A 26 2.93 -6.81 4.27
CA THR A 26 1.97 -6.33 5.28
C THR A 26 2.44 -6.63 6.71
N ALA A 27 3.27 -7.66 6.89
CA ALA A 27 3.93 -7.97 8.15
C ALA A 27 5.04 -6.97 8.54
N GLU A 28 5.75 -6.39 7.57
CA GLU A 28 6.88 -5.47 7.82
C GLU A 28 6.42 -4.06 8.19
N ILE A 29 5.24 -3.66 7.72
CA ILE A 29 4.65 -2.35 7.96
C ILE A 29 3.99 -2.23 9.35
N GLY A 30 4.17 -3.23 10.20
CA GLY A 30 3.74 -3.21 11.60
C GLY A 30 2.23 -3.35 11.79
N LEU A 31 1.54 -4.05 10.90
CA LEU A 31 0.14 -4.38 11.09
C LEU A 31 -0.05 -5.37 12.23
N THR A 32 -1.19 -5.29 12.91
CA THR A 32 -1.56 -6.28 13.91
C THR A 32 -1.75 -7.64 13.27
N VAL A 33 -1.36 -8.72 13.98
CA VAL A 33 -1.50 -10.12 13.50
C VAL A 33 -2.91 -10.42 12.97
N ARG A 34 -3.94 -9.83 13.59
CA ARG A 34 -5.34 -9.91 13.15
C ARG A 34 -5.52 -9.32 11.74
N THR A 35 -5.00 -8.13 11.52
CA THR A 35 -5.07 -7.43 10.24
C THR A 35 -4.26 -8.16 9.18
N THR A 36 -3.04 -8.59 9.50
CA THR A 36 -2.17 -9.34 8.59
C THR A 36 -2.85 -10.64 8.14
N ASN A 37 -3.38 -11.44 9.07
CA ASN A 37 -4.08 -12.68 8.72
C ASN A 37 -5.32 -12.45 7.85
N CYS A 38 -6.10 -11.38 8.08
CA CYS A 38 -7.26 -11.05 7.25
C CYS A 38 -6.85 -10.66 5.83
N LEU A 39 -5.72 -9.95 5.68
CA LEU A 39 -5.18 -9.56 4.39
C LEU A 39 -4.62 -10.78 3.65
N GLU A 40 -3.87 -11.64 4.33
CA GLU A 40 -3.31 -12.87 3.77
C GLU A 40 -4.41 -13.84 3.29
N GLU A 41 -5.53 -13.94 4.00
CA GLU A 41 -6.68 -14.76 3.59
C GLU A 41 -7.31 -14.28 2.27
N LYS A 42 -7.25 -12.97 2.00
CA LYS A 42 -7.62 -12.36 0.71
C LYS A 42 -6.53 -12.48 -0.37
N GLY A 43 -5.35 -12.99 -0.03
CA GLY A 43 -4.18 -13.03 -0.91
C GLY A 43 -3.37 -11.73 -0.95
N ILE A 44 -3.55 -10.85 0.05
CA ILE A 44 -2.84 -9.57 0.16
C ILE A 44 -1.65 -9.75 1.12
N PHE A 45 -0.47 -10.00 0.54
CA PHE A 45 0.77 -10.18 1.31
C PHE A 45 1.67 -8.93 1.29
N THR A 46 1.42 -8.01 0.36
CA THR A 46 2.28 -6.84 0.09
C THR A 46 1.52 -5.53 0.18
N VAL A 47 2.24 -4.44 0.45
CA VAL A 47 1.72 -3.07 0.39
C VAL A 47 1.13 -2.77 -1.00
N LYS A 48 1.76 -3.28 -2.06
CA LYS A 48 1.27 -3.19 -3.43
C LYS A 48 -0.10 -3.83 -3.63
N ASP A 49 -0.31 -5.04 -3.13
CA ASP A 49 -1.62 -5.71 -3.20
C ASP A 49 -2.68 -4.97 -2.38
N LEU A 50 -2.28 -4.44 -1.23
CA LEU A 50 -3.13 -3.64 -0.36
C LEU A 50 -3.59 -2.33 -1.02
N LEU A 51 -2.70 -1.72 -1.80
CA LEU A 51 -3.02 -0.51 -2.58
C LEU A 51 -3.87 -0.81 -3.82
N ASN A 52 -3.76 -2.02 -4.39
CA ASN A 52 -4.62 -2.48 -5.48
C ASN A 52 -6.02 -2.90 -5.00
N THR A 53 -6.19 -3.32 -3.75
CA THR A 53 -7.48 -3.76 -3.20
C THR A 53 -8.31 -2.62 -2.64
N THR A 54 -9.56 -2.47 -3.07
CA THR A 54 -10.38 -1.30 -2.70
C THR A 54 -10.89 -1.33 -1.26
N ARG A 55 -11.30 -0.18 -0.71
CA ARG A 55 -11.97 -0.12 0.59
C ARG A 55 -13.18 -1.04 0.67
N SER A 56 -13.96 -1.14 -0.41
CA SER A 56 -15.15 -1.98 -0.46
C SER A 56 -14.79 -3.46 -0.39
N GLU A 57 -13.72 -3.87 -1.07
CA GLU A 57 -13.17 -5.23 -1.00
C GLU A 57 -12.66 -5.58 0.40
N LEU A 58 -12.00 -4.64 1.07
CA LEU A 58 -11.52 -4.81 2.44
C LEU A 58 -12.68 -4.90 3.44
N LEU A 59 -13.67 -4.00 3.35
CA LEU A 59 -14.87 -4.02 4.19
C LEU A 59 -15.76 -5.24 3.96
N SER A 60 -15.62 -5.93 2.82
CA SER A 60 -16.35 -7.16 2.54
C SER A 60 -15.74 -8.40 3.23
N ILE A 61 -14.53 -8.29 3.80
CA ILE A 61 -13.88 -9.42 4.49
C ILE A 61 -14.53 -9.58 5.86
N SER A 62 -15.07 -10.77 6.14
CA SER A 62 -15.49 -11.13 7.50
C SER A 62 -14.28 -11.00 8.42
N ASN A 63 -14.38 -10.14 9.44
CA ASN A 63 -13.31 -9.70 10.38
C ASN A 63 -12.54 -8.42 10.01
N PHE A 64 -12.84 -7.76 8.88
CA PHE A 64 -12.37 -6.38 8.64
C PHE A 64 -13.38 -5.37 9.20
N GLY A 65 -12.97 -4.68 10.26
CA GLY A 65 -13.70 -3.53 10.79
C GLY A 65 -13.09 -2.20 10.36
N GLU A 66 -13.75 -1.12 10.76
CA GLU A 66 -13.21 0.25 10.60
C GLU A 66 -11.85 0.39 11.30
N LYS A 67 -11.65 -0.24 12.47
CA LYS A 67 -10.35 -0.24 13.18
C LYS A 67 -9.23 -0.86 12.35
N THR A 68 -9.44 -2.08 11.85
CA THR A 68 -8.48 -2.83 11.01
C THR A 68 -8.11 -2.02 9.76
N LEU A 69 -9.12 -1.43 9.13
CA LEU A 69 -8.98 -0.57 7.97
C LEU A 69 -8.13 0.67 8.29
N GLU A 70 -8.39 1.32 9.42
CA GLU A 70 -7.67 2.51 9.86
C GLU A 70 -6.20 2.20 10.21
N GLU A 71 -5.92 1.04 10.83
CA GLU A 71 -4.55 0.57 11.06
C GLU A 71 -3.78 0.41 9.75
N VAL A 72 -4.39 -0.22 8.73
CA VAL A 72 -3.84 -0.31 7.38
C VAL A 72 -3.50 1.06 6.81
N TYR A 73 -4.45 2.00 6.86
CA TYR A 73 -4.23 3.35 6.34
C TYR A 73 -3.13 4.08 7.10
N LYS A 74 -3.03 3.88 8.41
CA LYS A 74 -2.01 4.50 9.26
C LYS A 74 -0.62 3.94 8.97
N SER A 75 -0.48 2.63 8.83
CA SER A 75 0.77 1.99 8.39
C SER A 75 1.18 2.46 7.01
N LEU A 76 0.25 2.49 6.04
CA LEU A 76 0.49 3.05 4.71
C LEU A 76 0.99 4.49 4.77
N ALA A 77 0.32 5.34 5.55
CA ALA A 77 0.71 6.74 5.73
C ALA A 77 2.10 6.88 6.38
N ALA A 78 2.45 6.00 7.32
CA ALA A 78 3.76 6.01 7.97
C ALA A 78 4.92 5.73 7.00
N ILE A 79 4.68 4.94 5.95
CA ILE A 79 5.68 4.59 4.93
C ILE A 79 5.82 5.69 3.86
N GLY A 80 4.87 6.64 3.83
CA GLY A 80 4.75 7.70 2.82
C GLY A 80 3.66 7.44 1.79
N PHE A 81 2.91 6.35 1.91
CA PHE A 81 1.78 6.02 1.06
C PHE A 81 0.49 6.56 1.65
N GLN A 82 0.19 7.83 1.36
CA GLN A 82 -1.17 8.32 1.58
C GLN A 82 -2.07 7.78 0.48
N ARG A 83 -2.80 6.71 0.77
CA ARG A 83 -3.96 6.36 -0.02
C ARG A 83 -5.00 7.45 0.22
N LYS A 84 -4.92 8.56 -0.53
CA LYS A 84 -6.05 9.47 -0.69
C LYS A 84 -7.21 8.54 -1.06
N THR A 85 -8.28 8.58 -0.27
CA THR A 85 -9.56 7.99 -0.63
C THR A 85 -10.05 8.68 -1.92
N ARG A 86 -9.37 8.42 -3.03
CA ARG A 86 -9.83 8.83 -4.33
C ARG A 86 -10.90 7.82 -4.63
N GLU A 87 -12.13 8.28 -4.41
CA GLU A 87 -13.32 7.69 -4.96
C GLU A 87 -12.98 7.05 -6.30
N VAL A 88 -13.39 5.79 -6.39
CA VAL A 88 -13.35 4.91 -7.54
C VAL A 88 -13.34 5.74 -8.81
N LYS A 89 -12.26 5.67 -9.62
CA LYS A 89 -12.40 6.02 -11.04
C LYS A 89 -13.16 4.85 -11.66
N PRO A 90 -14.44 5.02 -12.05
CA PRO A 90 -15.11 4.00 -12.85
C PRO A 90 -14.34 3.88 -14.16
N ARG A 91 -14.04 2.64 -14.55
CA ARG A 91 -13.50 2.32 -15.87
C ARG A 91 -14.65 2.25 -16.87
#